data_AF-A0A3D0NXL7-F1
#
_entry.id   AF-A0A3D0NXL7-F1
#
_cell.length_a   1.000
_cell.length_b   1.000
_cell.length_c   1.000
_cell.angle_alpha   90.00
_cell.angle_beta   90.00
_cell.angle_gamma   90.00
#
_symmetry.space_group_name_H-M   'P 1'
#
loop_
_entity.id
_entity.type
_entity.pdbx_description
1 polymer ?
#
loop_
_entity_poly.entity_id
_entity_poly.type
_entity_poly.pdbx_seq_one_letter_code
_entity_poly.pdbx_strand_id
1 'polypeptide(L)'
;MTNAQSFVPGDFLVFQLESGYGLMRLLAIGAQAGEAVWHVRGYSDLFFDTENAEERALNGVLGVAVRHVALTERAFESTQVSRLAHRDLEPELLALVKAWENDPERVVSDRSVRLHLGLR
;
A
#
# COMPACT_ATOMS: atom_id res chain seq x y z
N MET A 1 0.93 -13.13 -20.65
CA MET A 1 -0.06 -12.05 -20.44
C MET A 1 -0.48 -12.11 -18.99
N THR A 2 0.26 -11.40 -18.13
CA THR A 2 -0.01 -11.39 -16.69
C THR A 2 -1.25 -10.51 -16.48
N ASN A 3 -2.29 -11.04 -15.84
CA ASN A 3 -3.52 -10.31 -15.53
C ASN A 3 -3.17 -8.99 -14.83
N ALA A 4 -3.24 -7.87 -15.55
CA ALA A 4 -3.12 -6.55 -14.95
C ALA A 4 -4.41 -6.29 -14.19
N GLN A 5 -4.44 -6.68 -12.91
CA GLN A 5 -5.51 -6.27 -12.02
C GLN A 5 -5.37 -4.76 -11.85
N SER A 6 -6.30 -3.99 -12.42
CA SER A 6 -6.28 -2.53 -12.32
C SER A 6 -6.55 -2.12 -10.86
N PHE A 7 -5.49 -1.85 -10.11
CA PHE A 7 -5.59 -1.34 -8.76
C PHE A 7 -6.13 0.08 -8.76
N VAL A 8 -6.96 0.41 -7.77
CA VAL A 8 -7.53 1.75 -7.60
C VAL A 8 -7.28 2.29 -6.19
N PRO A 9 -7.14 3.62 -6.02
CA PRO A 9 -7.04 4.23 -4.69
C PRO A 9 -8.20 3.78 -3.78
N GLY A 10 -7.89 3.37 -2.56
CA GLY A 10 -8.84 2.77 -1.63
C GLY A 10 -8.72 1.24 -1.53
N ASP A 11 -8.07 0.60 -2.50
CA ASP A 11 -7.83 -0.85 -2.45
C ASP A 11 -6.93 -1.21 -1.25
N PHE A 12 -7.38 -2.23 -0.52
CA PHE A 12 -6.55 -3.00 0.36
C PHE A 12 -5.85 -4.10 -0.44
N LEU A 13 -4.54 -4.15 -0.31
CA LEU A 13 -3.66 -5.05 -1.04
C LEU A 13 -2.96 -5.97 -0.04
N VAL A 14 -2.97 -7.27 -0.32
CA VAL A 14 -2.36 -8.30 0.50
C VAL A 14 -1.07 -8.79 -0.14
N PHE A 15 -0.06 -9.12 0.67
CA PHE A 15 1.18 -9.73 0.23
C PHE A 15 1.57 -10.88 1.14
N GLN A 16 2.21 -11.90 0.57
CA GLN A 16 2.62 -13.10 1.30
C GLN A 16 3.95 -12.89 2.04
N LEU A 17 4.03 -13.45 3.24
CA LEU A 17 5.22 -13.61 4.08
C LEU A 17 5.48 -15.10 4.31
N GLU A 18 6.60 -15.44 4.95
CA GLU A 18 6.99 -16.85 5.19
C GLU A 18 5.92 -17.67 5.92
N SER A 19 5.16 -17.05 6.84
CA SER A 19 4.16 -17.72 7.68
C SER A 19 2.83 -16.99 7.78
N GLY A 20 2.50 -16.14 6.80
CA GLY A 20 1.23 -15.43 6.79
C GLY A 20 1.15 -14.35 5.72
N TYR A 21 0.30 -13.37 5.97
CA TYR A 21 -0.01 -12.28 5.06
C TYR A 21 0.11 -10.94 5.75
N GLY A 22 0.74 -9.98 5.06
CA GLY A 22 0.73 -8.58 5.43
C GLY A 22 -0.25 -7.79 4.58
N LEU A 23 -0.61 -6.60 5.07
CA LEU A 23 -1.62 -5.74 4.45
C LEU A 23 -1.07 -4.34 4.20
N MET A 24 -1.43 -3.77 3.05
CA MET A 24 -1.22 -2.35 2.75
C MET A 24 -2.47 -1.74 2.10
N ARG A 25 -2.56 -0.42 2.08
CA ARG A 25 -3.64 0.31 1.39
C ARG A 25 -3.07 1.22 0.32
N LEU A 26 -3.64 1.16 -0.87
CA LEU A 26 -3.33 2.07 -1.96
C LEU A 26 -4.04 3.41 -1.73
N LEU A 27 -3.27 4.51 -1.68
CA LEU A 27 -3.78 5.85 -1.43
C LEU A 27 -3.90 6.69 -2.69
N ALA A 28 -2.98 6.51 -3.64
CA ALA A 28 -3.00 7.17 -4.95
C ALA A 28 -2.03 6.47 -5.90
N ILE A 29 -2.25 6.65 -7.19
CA ILE A 29 -1.28 6.35 -8.24
C ILE A 29 -1.02 7.68 -8.96
N GLY A 30 0.19 8.21 -8.82
CA GLY A 30 0.66 9.42 -9.46
C GLY A 30 1.66 9.15 -10.58
N ALA A 31 2.25 10.21 -11.11
CA ALA A 31 3.35 10.11 -12.07
C ALA A 31 4.42 11.18 -11.78
N GLN A 32 5.69 10.79 -11.83
CA GLN A 32 6.82 11.70 -11.72
C GLN A 32 7.85 11.35 -12.80
N ALA A 33 8.24 12.34 -13.61
CA ALA A 33 9.17 12.16 -14.73
C ALA A 33 8.77 11.05 -15.72
N GLY A 34 7.48 10.77 -15.87
CA GLY A 34 6.95 9.73 -16.77
C GLY A 34 6.89 8.33 -16.16
N GLU A 35 7.35 8.15 -14.91
CA GLU A 35 7.24 6.89 -14.17
C GLU A 35 6.09 6.96 -13.17
N ALA A 36 5.41 5.83 -12.96
CA ALA A 36 4.33 5.73 -11.99
C ALA A 36 4.89 5.79 -10.55
N VAL A 37 4.17 6.51 -9.69
CA VAL A 37 4.46 6.65 -8.27
C VAL A 37 3.29 6.09 -7.47
N TRP A 38 3.56 5.08 -6.65
CA TRP A 38 2.55 4.37 -5.88
C TRP A 38 2.54 4.86 -4.45
N HIS A 39 1.45 5.51 -4.05
CA HIS A 39 1.30 6.04 -2.70
C HIS A 39 0.60 5.00 -1.85
N VAL A 40 1.26 4.50 -0.81
CA VAL A 40 0.71 3.43 0.02
C VAL A 40 0.81 3.74 1.50
N ARG A 41 -0.08 3.12 2.27
CA ARG A 41 -0.03 3.01 3.73
C ARG A 41 0.26 1.55 4.09
N GLY A 42 1.14 1.32 5.06
CA GLY A 42 1.46 -0.01 5.56
C GLY A 42 0.86 -0.28 6.94
N TYR A 43 0.33 -1.48 7.15
CA TYR A 43 -0.23 -1.92 8.43
C TYR A 43 0.71 -2.88 9.17
N SER A 44 0.66 -2.87 10.50
CA SER A 44 1.46 -3.75 11.36
C SER A 44 0.84 -5.13 11.57
N ASP A 45 -0.45 -5.27 11.27
CA ASP A 45 -1.22 -6.49 11.47
C ASP A 45 -0.79 -7.57 10.48
N LEU A 46 -0.64 -8.79 10.99
CA LEU A 46 -0.31 -9.99 10.21
C LEU A 46 -1.44 -11.02 10.36
N PHE A 47 -1.70 -11.74 9.29
CA PHE A 47 -2.84 -12.67 9.21
C PHE A 47 -2.37 -14.05 8.75
N PHE A 48 -3.01 -15.11 9.24
CA PHE A 48 -2.71 -16.48 8.81
C PHE A 48 -3.35 -16.82 7.45
N ASP A 49 -4.46 -16.16 7.13
CA ASP A 49 -5.20 -16.33 5.89
C ASP A 49 -5.77 -14.98 5.40
N THR A 50 -6.21 -14.96 4.14
CA THR A 50 -6.73 -13.76 3.49
C THR A 50 -8.15 -13.41 3.94
N GLU A 51 -8.94 -14.38 4.41
CA GLU A 51 -10.33 -14.16 4.85
C GLU A 51 -10.35 -13.29 6.12
N ASN A 52 -9.52 -13.62 7.11
CA ASN A 52 -9.34 -12.82 8.32
C ASN A 52 -8.77 -11.42 8.01
N ALA A 53 -7.83 -11.34 7.06
CA ALA A 53 -7.27 -10.06 6.61
C ALA A 53 -8.34 -9.16 5.98
N GLU A 54 -9.20 -9.73 5.13
CA GLU A 54 -10.28 -9.01 4.47
C GLU A 54 -11.32 -8.51 5.48
N GLU A 55 -11.73 -9.38 6.41
CA GLU A 55 -12.69 -9.02 7.45
C GLU A 55 -12.18 -7.86 8.32
N ARG A 56 -10.88 -7.87 8.69
CA ARG A 56 -10.28 -6.74 9.42
C ARG A 56 -10.14 -5.49 8.56
N ALA A 57 -9.81 -5.61 7.28
CA ALA A 57 -9.73 -4.47 6.38
C ALA A 57 -11.06 -3.72 6.23
N LEU A 58 -12.17 -4.47 6.12
CA LEU A 58 -13.50 -3.91 5.90
C LEU A 58 -14.16 -3.43 7.20
N ASN A 59 -14.06 -4.21 8.27
CA ASN A 59 -14.88 -4.03 9.48
C ASN A 59 -14.06 -3.76 10.76
N GLY A 60 -12.73 -3.80 10.68
CA GLY A 60 -11.85 -3.69 11.84
C GLY A 60 -11.11 -2.36 11.94
N VAL A 61 -10.28 -2.29 12.99
CA VAL A 61 -9.24 -1.27 13.16
C VAL A 61 -7.90 -1.94 12.92
N LEU A 62 -7.09 -1.35 12.05
CA LEU A 62 -5.74 -1.83 11.73
C LEU A 62 -4.69 -0.95 12.40
N GLY A 63 -3.66 -1.56 12.97
CA GLY A 63 -2.46 -0.90 13.45
C GLY A 63 -1.62 -0.38 12.30
N VAL A 64 -1.13 0.85 12.42
CA VAL A 64 -0.52 1.59 11.30
C VAL A 64 0.96 1.72 11.56
N ALA A 65 1.76 1.00 10.78
CA ALA A 65 3.21 1.04 10.88
C ALA A 65 3.82 2.15 10.00
N VAL A 66 3.29 2.32 8.77
CA VAL A 66 3.75 3.33 7.82
C VAL A 66 2.56 4.18 7.42
N ARG A 67 2.54 5.46 7.82
CA ARG A 67 1.39 6.35 7.55
C ARG A 67 1.22 6.64 6.06
N HIS A 68 2.33 6.93 5.37
CA HIS A 68 2.38 7.16 3.93
C HIS A 68 3.81 6.93 3.45
N VAL A 69 3.95 6.30 2.29
CA VAL A 69 5.18 6.25 1.52
C VAL A 69 4.84 6.29 0.03
N ALA A 70 5.61 7.06 -0.74
CA ALA A 70 5.57 7.02 -2.21
C ALA A 70 6.63 6.03 -2.70
N LEU A 71 6.25 5.08 -3.52
CA LEU A 71 7.10 4.01 -4.05
C LEU A 71 7.29 4.16 -5.56
N THR A 72 8.46 3.77 -6.06
CA THR A 72 8.64 3.54 -7.50
C THR A 72 7.79 2.34 -7.94
N GLU A 73 7.44 2.26 -9.23
CA GLU A 73 6.79 1.09 -9.84
C GLU A 73 7.50 -0.22 -9.44
N ARG A 74 8.82 -0.28 -9.65
CA ARG A 74 9.64 -1.44 -9.31
C ARG A 74 9.53 -1.83 -7.83
N ALA A 75 9.53 -0.86 -6.92
CA ALA A 75 9.42 -1.12 -5.48
C ALA A 75 8.03 -1.69 -5.13
N PHE A 76 6.97 -1.15 -5.73
CA PHE A 76 5.61 -1.66 -5.57
C PHE A 76 5.48 -3.09 -6.12
N GLU A 77 5.85 -3.32 -7.37
CA GLU A 77 5.76 -4.64 -8.05
C GLU A 77 6.56 -5.72 -7.31
N SER A 78 7.73 -5.37 -6.75
CA SER A 78 8.56 -6.32 -5.99
C SER A 78 7.89 -6.87 -4.73
N THR A 79 6.82 -6.24 -4.25
CA THR A 79 6.03 -6.71 -3.12
C THR A 79 5.12 -7.89 -3.50
N GLN A 80 4.81 -8.08 -4.80
CA GLN A 80 3.93 -9.14 -5.32
C GLN A 80 2.58 -9.19 -4.60
N VAL A 81 1.77 -8.16 -4.83
CA VAL A 81 0.49 -7.98 -4.12
C VAL A 81 -0.69 -8.50 -4.92
N SER A 82 -1.77 -8.82 -4.21
CA SER A 82 -3.09 -9.09 -4.79
C SER A 82 -4.12 -8.16 -4.16
N ARG A 83 -5.16 -7.79 -4.93
CA ARG A 83 -6.27 -7.02 -4.36
C ARG A 83 -7.06 -7.90 -3.40
N LEU A 84 -7.26 -7.41 -2.19
CA LEU A 84 -8.03 -8.08 -1.15
C LEU A 84 -9.46 -7.52 -1.09
N ALA A 85 -9.57 -6.21 -0.84
CA ALA A 85 -10.85 -5.53 -0.67
C ALA A 85 -10.75 -4.08 -1.12
N HIS A 86 -11.86 -3.35 -1.09
CA HIS A 86 -11.89 -1.93 -1.42
C HIS A 86 -12.70 -1.16 -0.38
N ARG A 87 -12.19 -0.01 0.02
CA ARG A 87 -12.95 0.98 0.80
C ARG A 87 -12.53 2.38 0.37
N ASP A 88 -13.50 3.27 0.20
CA ASP A 88 -13.23 4.66 -0.15
C ASP A 88 -12.25 5.29 0.83
N LEU A 89 -11.36 6.13 0.28
CA LEU A 89 -10.37 6.84 1.07
C LEU A 89 -11.04 7.94 1.87
N GLU A 90 -10.77 7.93 3.16
CA GLU A 90 -11.17 9.00 4.06
C GLU A 90 -10.37 10.28 3.75
N PRO A 91 -10.93 11.48 3.95
CA PRO A 91 -10.26 12.75 3.64
C PRO A 91 -8.85 12.88 4.24
N GLU A 92 -8.63 12.32 5.42
CA GLU A 92 -7.35 12.32 6.13
C GLU A 92 -6.27 11.55 5.37
N LEU A 93 -6.65 10.49 4.64
CA LEU A 93 -5.72 9.72 3.81
C LEU A 93 -5.37 10.44 2.52
N LEU A 94 -6.34 11.11 1.91
CA LEU A 94 -6.11 11.97 0.74
C LEU A 94 -5.20 13.15 1.10
N ALA A 95 -5.32 13.68 2.33
CA ALA A 95 -4.47 14.75 2.83
C ALA A 95 -3.00 14.35 2.94
N LEU A 96 -2.68 13.07 3.21
CA LEU A 96 -1.30 12.58 3.25
C LEU A 96 -0.63 12.66 1.87
N VAL A 97 -1.35 12.25 0.82
CA VAL A 97 -0.87 12.33 -0.56
C VAL A 97 -0.62 13.79 -0.95
N LYS A 98 -1.58 14.67 -0.67
CA LYS A 98 -1.44 16.11 -0.94
C LYS A 98 -0.29 16.77 -0.18
N ALA A 99 -0.07 16.36 1.08
CA ALA A 99 1.04 16.87 1.88
C ALA A 99 2.38 16.51 1.23
N TRP A 100 2.53 15.26 0.77
CA TRP A 100 3.72 14.82 0.04
C TRP A 100 3.87 15.54 -1.31
N GLU A 101 2.78 15.75 -2.07
CA GLU A 101 2.84 16.48 -3.34
C GLU A 101 3.31 17.93 -3.18
N ASN A 102 2.96 18.58 -2.07
CA ASN A 102 3.35 19.95 -1.77
C ASN A 102 4.73 20.08 -1.11
N ASP A 103 5.35 18.96 -0.73
CA ASP A 103 6.68 18.95 -0.11
C ASP A 103 7.77 19.10 -1.20
N PRO A 104 8.59 20.16 -1.18
CA PRO A 104 9.70 20.33 -2.13
C PRO A 104 10.83 19.31 -1.93
N GLU A 105 10.91 18.68 -0.76
CA GLU A 105 11.89 17.63 -0.44
C GLU A 105 11.31 16.22 -0.57
N ARG A 106 10.13 16.09 -1.20
CA ARG A 106 9.43 14.81 -1.34
C ARG A 106 10.31 13.74 -1.99
N VAL A 107 10.31 12.56 -1.38
CA VAL A 107 11.11 11.41 -1.83
C VAL A 107 10.19 10.31 -2.35
N VAL A 108 10.59 9.69 -3.46
CA VAL A 108 10.04 8.43 -3.94
C VAL A 108 11.02 7.32 -3.53
N SER A 109 10.54 6.34 -2.79
CA SER A 109 11.34 5.21 -2.31
C SER A 109 11.46 4.12 -3.36
N ASP A 110 12.67 3.61 -3.54
CA ASP A 110 13.00 2.42 -4.34
C ASP A 110 12.96 1.10 -3.55
N ARG A 111 12.64 1.16 -2.25
CA ARG A 111 12.48 0.00 -1.36
C ARG A 111 11.03 -0.43 -1.27
N SER A 112 10.78 -1.74 -1.27
CA SER A 112 9.43 -2.32 -1.13
C SER A 112 8.79 -1.96 0.21
N VAL A 113 7.45 -2.04 0.26
CA VAL A 113 6.70 -1.79 1.52
C VAL A 113 7.14 -2.75 2.64
N ARG A 114 7.54 -3.98 2.31
CA ARG A 114 8.04 -4.97 3.28
C ARG A 114 9.23 -4.42 4.06
N LEU A 115 10.18 -3.79 3.37
CA LEU A 115 11.35 -3.18 4.01
C LEU A 115 10.99 -1.98 4.88
N HIS A 116 10.01 -1.16 4.47
CA HIS A 116 9.49 -0.06 5.30
C HIS A 116 8.76 -0.55 6.56
N LEU A 117 8.16 -1.74 6.49
CA LEU A 117 7.54 -2.42 7.63
C LEU A 117 8.56 -3.18 8.51
N GLY A 118 9.84 -3.18 8.15
CA GLY A 118 10.87 -3.97 8.85
C GLY A 118 10.77 -5.48 8.62
N LEU A 119 10.01 -5.90 7.61
CA LEU A 119 9.81 -7.29 7.22
C LEU A 119 10.92 -7.71 6.24
N ARG A 120 11.51 -8.88 6.47
CA ARG A 120 12.53 -9.48 5.61
C ARG A 120 11.93 -10.54 4.73
#